data_AF-A0A6F8ZUT6-F1
#
_entry.id   AF-A0A6F8ZUT6-F1
#
_cell.length_a   1.000
_cell.length_b   1.000
_cell.length_c   1.000
_cell.angle_alpha   90.00
_cell.angle_beta   90.00
_cell.angle_gamma   90.00
#
_symmetry.space_group_name_H-M   'P 1'
#
loop_
_entity.id
_entity.type
_entity.pdbx_description
1 polymer ?
#
loop_
_entity_poly.entity_id
_entity_poly.type
_entity_poly.pdbx_seq_one_letter_code
_entity_poly.pdbx_strand_id
1 'polypeptide(L)'
;MEYREIFLTLLRKFETKQPCSFLRDLVESTHLFLRMLERFCKGRNNLVVQKKRAKRKKSKGRKNLTAAETTPEALEETWRAVTEELRVTGFKLSEALTEGAVPFNAVSDTPLEEQRTEAMVRVQDALFNRLGPEALGLLRAVSALDPRPPPPEPGMEEDEELESVRVSETEFNFLDFIKR
;
A
#
# COMPACT_ATOMS: atom_id res chain seq x y z
N MET A 1 21.82 17.00 7.67
CA MET A 1 22.26 16.00 8.67
C MET A 1 21.04 15.66 9.49
N GLU A 2 20.49 14.46 9.31
CA GLU A 2 19.33 14.03 10.09
C GLU A 2 19.78 13.50 11.45
N TYR A 3 18.94 13.67 12.49
CA TYR A 3 19.28 13.22 13.85
C TYR A 3 19.61 11.73 13.93
N ARG A 4 18.92 10.89 13.14
CA ARG A 4 19.15 9.43 13.07
C ARG A 4 20.54 9.05 12.56
N GLU A 5 21.22 9.96 11.86
CA GLU A 5 22.52 9.71 11.25
C GLU A 5 23.70 10.25 12.08
N ILE A 6 23.42 10.96 13.20
CA ILE A 6 24.46 11.67 13.97
C ILE A 6 25.52 10.71 14.49
N PHE A 7 25.14 9.66 15.22
CA PHE A 7 26.10 8.72 15.80
C PHE A 7 26.91 7.97 14.73
N LEU A 8 26.25 7.53 13.66
CA LEU A 8 26.92 6.86 12.54
C LEU A 8 27.91 7.79 11.83
N THR A 9 27.54 9.05 11.65
CA THR A 9 28.41 10.05 11.02
C THR A 9 29.60 10.36 11.90
N LEU A 10 29.40 10.53 13.21
CA LEU A 10 30.47 10.78 14.17
C LEU A 10 31.45 9.60 14.27
N LEU A 11 30.93 8.37 14.34
CA LEU A 11 31.76 7.16 14.34
C LEU A 11 32.57 7.02 13.05
N ARG A 12 31.95 7.29 11.89
CA ARG A 12 32.62 7.22 10.59
C ARG A 12 33.68 8.31 10.40
N LYS A 13 33.46 9.49 10.99
CA LYS A 13 34.38 10.63 10.93
C LYS A 13 35.40 10.65 12.07
N PHE A 14 35.41 9.63 12.93
CA PHE A 14 36.37 9.57 14.01
C PHE A 14 37.79 9.43 13.43
N GLU A 15 38.67 10.39 13.76
CA GLU A 15 40.07 10.39 13.34
C GLU A 15 40.99 10.08 14.52
N THR A 16 42.15 9.49 14.23
CA THR A 16 43.19 9.17 15.24
C THR A 16 43.75 10.39 15.96
N LYS A 17 43.47 11.59 15.47
CA LYS A 17 43.83 12.87 16.08
C LYS A 17 42.89 13.27 17.23
N GLN A 18 41.72 12.66 17.33
CA GLN A 18 40.75 12.97 18.38
C GLN A 18 41.12 12.23 19.69
N PRO A 19 40.81 12.83 20.86
CA PRO A 19 41.19 12.23 22.13
C PRO A 19 40.43 10.93 22.38
N CYS A 20 41.08 9.97 23.05
CA CYS A 20 40.48 8.68 23.40
C CYS A 20 39.24 8.83 24.30
N SER A 21 39.17 9.91 25.11
CA SER A 21 37.99 10.24 25.91
C SER A 21 36.77 10.53 25.03
N PHE A 22 36.93 11.25 23.92
CA PHE A 22 35.85 11.53 22.98
C PHE A 22 35.33 10.24 22.34
N LEU A 23 36.22 9.30 21.97
CA LEU A 23 35.79 8.00 21.45
C LEU A 23 34.98 7.22 22.49
N ARG A 24 35.42 7.24 23.75
CA ARG A 24 34.71 6.61 24.86
C ARG A 24 33.32 7.20 25.02
N ASP A 25 33.20 8.52 25.10
CA ASP A 25 31.91 9.21 25.24
C ASP A 25 30.99 8.96 24.03
N LEU A 26 31.56 8.90 22.83
CA LEU A 26 30.83 8.61 21.60
C LEU A 26 30.28 7.18 21.59
N VAL A 27 31.08 6.20 22.02
CA VAL A 27 30.64 4.79 22.14
C VAL A 27 29.60 4.63 23.25
N GLU A 28 29.82 5.24 24.42
CA GLU A 28 28.86 5.21 25.53
C GLU A 28 27.52 5.84 25.13
N SER A 29 27.54 6.99 24.48
CA SER A 29 26.33 7.67 23.97
C SER A 29 25.62 6.86 22.89
N THR A 30 26.37 6.24 21.97
CA THR A 30 25.80 5.37 20.93
C THR A 30 25.14 4.13 21.55
N HIS A 31 25.78 3.52 22.55
CA HIS A 31 25.23 2.38 23.26
C HIS A 31 23.92 2.74 23.98
N LEU A 32 23.89 3.86 24.71
CA LEU A 32 22.68 4.35 25.37
C LEU A 32 21.56 4.63 24.37
N PHE A 33 21.89 5.24 23.22
CA PHE A 33 20.92 5.49 22.16
C PHE A 33 20.32 4.20 21.59
N LEU A 34 21.15 3.20 21.28
CA LEU A 34 20.68 1.89 20.82
C LEU A 34 19.83 1.18 21.88
N ARG A 35 20.18 1.31 23.16
CA ARG A 35 19.43 0.73 24.28
C ARG A 35 18.06 1.41 24.47
N MET A 36 17.98 2.71 24.23
CA MET A 36 16.70 3.44 24.18
C MET A 36 15.84 2.98 23.01
N LEU A 37 16.42 2.85 21.81
CA LEU A 37 15.72 2.33 20.63
C LEU A 37 15.24 0.90 20.86
N GLU A 38 16.08 0.03 21.41
CA GLU A 38 15.72 -1.36 21.73
C GLU A 38 14.51 -1.42 22.66
N ARG A 39 14.49 -0.63 23.75
CA ARG A 39 13.34 -0.57 24.66
C ARG A 39 12.09 0.01 24.00
N PHE A 40 12.26 0.95 23.09
CA PHE A 40 11.15 1.53 22.33
C PHE A 40 10.55 0.52 21.34
N CYS A 41 11.37 -0.31 20.71
CA CYS A 41 10.95 -1.32 19.73
C CYS A 41 10.39 -2.60 20.39
N LYS A 42 10.86 -2.96 21.59
CA LYS A 42 10.38 -4.13 22.33
C LYS A 42 8.89 -4.02 22.66
N GLY A 43 8.10 -5.02 22.27
CA GLY A 43 6.68 -5.12 22.58
C GLY A 43 5.74 -4.30 21.68
N ARG A 44 6.25 -3.68 20.61
CA ARG A 44 5.46 -2.92 19.64
C ARG A 44 5.35 -3.67 18.31
N ASN A 45 4.13 -4.10 17.97
CA ASN A 45 3.84 -4.81 16.71
C ASN A 45 3.64 -3.86 15.51
N ASN A 46 3.67 -2.54 15.75
CA ASN A 46 3.46 -1.50 14.75
C ASN A 46 4.78 -0.94 14.16
N LEU A 47 5.94 -1.42 14.61
CA LEU A 47 7.23 -1.01 14.07
C LEU A 47 7.74 -2.04 13.05
N VAL A 48 7.35 -1.87 11.79
CA VAL A 48 7.81 -2.69 10.68
C VAL A 48 8.97 -1.99 9.98
N VAL A 49 10.17 -2.54 10.10
CA VAL A 49 11.30 -2.07 9.27
C VAL A 49 11.04 -2.54 7.85
N GLN A 50 10.83 -1.60 6.93
CA GLN A 50 10.82 -1.89 5.51
C GLN A 50 12.18 -2.50 5.15
N LYS A 51 12.23 -3.82 4.98
CA LYS A 51 13.34 -4.44 4.27
C LYS A 51 13.40 -3.77 2.92
N LYS A 52 14.48 -3.03 2.65
CA LYS A 52 14.75 -2.42 1.34
C LYS A 52 14.54 -3.52 0.31
N ARG A 53 13.40 -3.48 -0.39
CA ARG A 53 13.10 -4.48 -1.41
C ARG A 53 14.19 -4.30 -2.46
N ALA A 54 15.11 -5.27 -2.54
CA ALA A 54 16.03 -5.34 -3.66
C ALA A 54 15.15 -5.28 -4.90
N LYS A 55 15.37 -4.27 -5.74
CA LYS A 55 14.60 -4.01 -6.95
C LYS A 55 14.50 -5.34 -7.71
N ARG A 56 13.33 -5.97 -7.64
CA ARG A 56 13.10 -7.24 -8.34
C ARG A 56 13.35 -6.93 -9.80
N LYS A 57 14.44 -7.46 -10.35
CA LYS A 57 14.67 -7.48 -11.79
C LYS A 57 13.39 -8.06 -12.38
N LYS A 58 12.68 -7.29 -13.22
CA LYS A 58 11.46 -7.70 -13.91
C LYS A 58 11.75 -9.09 -14.49
N SER A 59 11.20 -10.15 -13.90
CA SER A 59 11.43 -11.49 -14.42
C SER A 59 10.74 -11.54 -15.76
N LYS A 60 11.53 -11.52 -16.84
CA LYS A 60 11.04 -11.82 -18.17
C LYS A 60 10.32 -13.17 -18.10
N GLY A 61 9.00 -13.13 -18.27
CA GLY A 61 8.15 -14.29 -18.52
C GLY A 61 8.17 -15.37 -17.44
N ARG A 62 7.59 -15.11 -16.26
CA ARG A 62 6.93 -16.21 -15.55
C ARG A 62 5.58 -16.39 -16.24
N LYS A 63 5.51 -17.35 -17.16
CA LYS A 63 4.27 -17.81 -17.77
C LYS A 63 3.26 -18.03 -16.63
N ASN A 64 2.06 -17.47 -16.79
CA ASN A 64 0.93 -17.66 -15.90
C ASN A 64 0.77 -19.16 -15.58
N LEU A 65 1.22 -19.56 -14.38
CA LEU A 65 0.96 -20.88 -13.81
C LEU A 65 -0.21 -20.83 -12.82
N THR A 66 -0.88 -19.69 -12.69
CA THR A 66 -2.08 -19.50 -11.83
C THR A 66 -3.37 -19.33 -12.63
N ALA A 67 -3.31 -19.35 -13.97
CA ALA A 67 -4.50 -19.27 -14.82
C ALA A 67 -5.28 -20.60 -14.91
N ALA A 68 -4.84 -21.66 -14.22
CA ALA A 68 -5.40 -23.00 -14.34
C ALA A 68 -6.41 -23.39 -13.25
N GLU A 69 -6.65 -22.57 -12.22
CA GLU A 69 -7.59 -22.92 -11.13
C GLU A 69 -8.69 -21.87 -10.84
N THR A 70 -8.70 -20.72 -11.53
CA THR A 70 -9.84 -19.79 -11.44
C THR A 70 -10.90 -20.17 -12.47
N THR A 71 -11.58 -21.31 -12.28
CA THR A 71 -12.86 -21.52 -12.97
C THR A 71 -13.86 -20.48 -12.47
N PRO A 72 -14.77 -19.97 -13.32
CA PRO A 72 -15.77 -18.99 -12.90
C PRO A 72 -16.61 -19.53 -11.73
N GLU A 73 -16.87 -20.84 -11.70
CA GLU A 73 -17.58 -21.53 -10.62
C GLU A 73 -16.84 -21.47 -9.28
N ALA A 74 -15.52 -21.68 -9.26
CA ALA A 74 -14.72 -21.59 -8.03
C ALA A 74 -14.67 -20.17 -7.47
N LEU A 75 -14.70 -19.16 -8.35
CA LEU A 75 -14.79 -17.76 -7.95
C LEU A 75 -16.14 -17.43 -7.33
N GLU A 76 -17.23 -17.95 -7.90
CA GLU A 76 -18.57 -17.80 -7.30
C GLU A 76 -18.65 -18.49 -5.94
N GLU A 77 -18.04 -19.65 -5.77
CA GLU A 77 -18.04 -20.36 -4.49
C GLU A 77 -17.26 -19.60 -3.40
N THR A 78 -16.09 -19.06 -3.73
CA THR A 78 -15.32 -18.22 -2.80
C THR A 78 -16.11 -16.95 -2.44
N TRP A 79 -16.76 -16.32 -3.43
CA TRP A 79 -17.62 -15.15 -3.20
C TRP A 79 -18.82 -15.47 -2.32
N ARG A 80 -19.51 -16.60 -2.56
CA ARG A 80 -20.64 -17.05 -1.73
C ARG A 80 -20.21 -17.28 -0.29
N ALA A 81 -19.08 -17.96 -0.08
CA ALA A 81 -18.59 -18.26 1.26
C ALA A 81 -18.18 -17.00 2.03
N VAL A 82 -17.44 -16.08 1.38
CA VAL A 82 -17.06 -14.81 1.99
C VAL A 82 -18.29 -13.95 2.28
N THR A 83 -19.27 -13.92 1.38
CA THR A 83 -20.52 -13.17 1.59
C THR A 83 -21.28 -13.71 2.79
N GLU A 84 -21.40 -15.04 2.93
CA GLU A 84 -22.08 -15.65 4.06
C GLU A 84 -21.36 -15.38 5.38
N GLU A 85 -20.03 -15.50 5.41
CA GLU A 85 -19.21 -15.15 6.58
C GLU A 85 -19.41 -13.68 7.01
N LEU A 86 -19.42 -12.77 6.04
CA LEU A 86 -19.68 -11.36 6.28
C LEU A 86 -21.12 -11.08 6.74
N ARG A 87 -22.11 -11.86 6.27
CA ARG A 87 -23.49 -11.78 6.77
C ARG A 87 -23.60 -12.24 8.21
N VAL A 88 -22.96 -13.34 8.57
CA VAL A 88 -22.93 -13.87 9.96
C VAL A 88 -22.32 -12.85 10.92
N THR A 89 -21.24 -12.18 10.49
CA THR A 89 -20.57 -11.13 11.27
C THR A 89 -21.26 -9.76 11.18
N GLY A 90 -22.33 -9.64 10.40
CA GLY A 90 -23.09 -8.40 10.24
C GLY A 90 -22.29 -7.26 9.62
N PHE A 91 -21.29 -7.57 8.78
CA PHE A 91 -20.33 -6.61 8.20
C PHE A 91 -19.60 -5.74 9.23
N LYS A 92 -19.54 -6.19 10.49
CA LYS A 92 -18.80 -5.56 11.57
C LYS A 92 -17.34 -6.02 11.51
N LEU A 93 -16.43 -5.07 11.50
CA LEU A 93 -14.99 -5.32 11.56
C LEU A 93 -14.50 -5.09 12.97
N SER A 94 -13.55 -5.92 13.43
CA SER A 94 -12.81 -5.63 14.65
C SER A 94 -11.95 -4.38 14.44
N GLU A 95 -11.82 -3.56 15.47
CA GLU A 95 -11.01 -2.33 15.46
C GLU A 95 -9.54 -2.61 15.08
N ALA A 96 -9.01 -3.76 15.51
CA ALA A 96 -7.66 -4.21 15.15
C ALA A 96 -7.49 -4.50 13.63
N LEU A 97 -8.55 -4.96 12.95
CA LEU A 97 -8.55 -5.21 11.51
C LEU A 97 -8.63 -3.90 10.72
N THR A 98 -9.33 -2.89 11.25
CA THR A 98 -9.42 -1.57 10.61
C THR A 98 -8.13 -0.75 10.78
N GLU A 99 -7.47 -0.85 11.93
CA GLU A 99 -6.18 -0.16 12.17
C GLU A 99 -5.04 -0.73 11.30
N GLY A 100 -5.07 -2.04 11.02
CA GLY A 100 -4.08 -2.71 10.17
C GLY A 100 -4.32 -2.54 8.67
N ALA A 101 -5.54 -2.20 8.25
CA ALA A 101 -5.92 -2.04 6.85
C ALA A 101 -5.46 -0.69 6.30
N VAL A 102 -4.16 -0.55 6.05
CA VAL A 102 -3.58 0.65 5.43
C VAL A 102 -3.42 0.43 3.92
N PRO A 103 -4.25 1.06 3.07
CA PRO A 103 -4.28 0.83 1.63
C PRO A 103 -3.08 1.46 0.90
N PHE A 104 -2.60 2.61 1.37
CA PHE A 104 -1.49 3.35 0.78
C PHE A 104 -0.44 3.69 1.84
N ASN A 105 0.83 3.65 1.43
CA ASN A 105 1.93 3.99 2.31
C ASN A 105 2.56 5.30 1.85
N ALA A 106 2.28 6.38 2.58
CA ALA A 106 2.79 7.72 2.30
C ALA A 106 4.33 7.82 2.39
N VAL A 107 4.99 6.86 3.03
CA VAL A 107 6.45 6.80 3.18
C VAL A 107 7.09 5.91 2.09
N SER A 108 6.29 5.33 1.19
CA SER A 108 6.78 4.47 0.11
C SER A 108 7.17 5.29 -1.13
N ASP A 109 8.36 5.01 -1.69
CA ASP A 109 8.84 5.60 -2.95
C ASP A 109 8.10 5.08 -4.20
N THR A 110 7.11 4.19 -4.04
CA THR A 110 6.30 3.64 -5.13
C THR A 110 5.25 4.65 -5.59
N PRO A 111 5.08 4.87 -6.91
CA PRO A 111 4.06 5.79 -7.41
C PRO A 111 2.65 5.34 -7.00
N LEU A 112 1.73 6.30 -6.87
CA LEU A 112 0.38 6.07 -6.36
C LEU A 112 -0.39 5.00 -7.16
N GLU A 113 -0.21 4.97 -8.48
CA GLU A 113 -0.84 3.99 -9.37
C GLU A 113 -0.39 2.55 -9.06
N GLU A 114 0.90 2.34 -8.79
CA GLU A 114 1.42 1.04 -8.37
C GLU A 114 0.89 0.65 -6.98
N GLN A 115 0.74 1.61 -6.07
CA GLN A 115 0.13 1.35 -4.76
C GLN A 115 -1.34 0.96 -4.87
N ARG A 116 -2.10 1.59 -5.79
CA ARG A 116 -3.50 1.26 -6.05
C ARG A 116 -3.63 -0.18 -6.55
N THR A 117 -2.80 -0.57 -7.51
CA THR A 117 -2.80 -1.96 -8.02
C THR A 117 -2.37 -2.95 -6.94
N GLU A 118 -1.37 -2.63 -6.11
CA GLU A 118 -0.96 -3.48 -4.98
C GLU A 118 -2.07 -3.63 -3.94
N ALA A 119 -2.82 -2.57 -3.62
CA ALA A 119 -3.94 -2.62 -2.71
C ALA A 119 -5.07 -3.54 -3.23
N MET A 120 -5.39 -3.46 -4.53
CA MET A 120 -6.39 -4.34 -5.15
C MET A 120 -5.96 -5.82 -5.17
N VAL A 121 -4.67 -6.09 -5.39
CA VAL A 121 -4.13 -7.46 -5.30
C VAL A 121 -4.26 -8.00 -3.87
N ARG A 122 -3.99 -7.19 -2.84
CA ARG A 122 -4.18 -7.61 -1.43
C ARG A 122 -5.65 -7.91 -1.12
N VAL A 123 -6.59 -7.12 -1.63
CA VAL A 123 -8.03 -7.41 -1.50
C VAL A 123 -8.37 -8.75 -2.15
N GLN A 124 -7.88 -8.98 -3.37
CA GLN A 124 -8.12 -10.24 -4.09
C GLN A 124 -7.50 -11.44 -3.37
N ASP A 125 -6.27 -11.33 -2.89
CA ASP A 125 -5.60 -12.37 -2.10
C ASP A 125 -6.39 -12.67 -0.82
N ALA A 126 -6.88 -11.65 -0.11
CA ALA A 126 -7.70 -11.83 1.08
C ALA A 126 -9.02 -12.57 0.77
N LEU A 127 -9.66 -12.26 -0.37
CA LEU A 127 -10.86 -12.98 -0.82
C LEU A 127 -10.57 -14.46 -1.13
N PHE A 128 -9.48 -14.75 -1.84
CA PHE A 128 -9.10 -16.13 -2.17
C PHE A 128 -8.69 -16.94 -0.93
N ASN A 129 -8.05 -16.30 0.04
CA ASN A 129 -7.68 -16.94 1.31
C ASN A 129 -8.86 -17.06 2.30
N ARG A 130 -10.09 -16.70 1.89
CA ARG A 130 -11.30 -16.69 2.73
C ARG A 130 -11.14 -15.84 3.99
N LEU A 131 -10.45 -14.71 3.86
CA LEU A 131 -10.29 -13.70 4.90
C LEU A 131 -11.28 -12.56 4.64
N GLY A 132 -12.58 -12.85 4.77
CA GLY A 132 -13.65 -11.91 4.43
C GLY A 132 -13.57 -10.57 5.16
N PRO A 133 -13.42 -10.54 6.50
CA PRO A 133 -13.29 -9.30 7.26
C PRO A 133 -12.08 -8.45 6.86
N GLU A 134 -10.94 -9.07 6.57
CA GLU A 134 -9.73 -8.36 6.13
C GLU A 134 -9.91 -7.76 4.73
N ALA A 135 -10.47 -8.53 3.79
CA ALA A 135 -10.81 -8.06 2.46
C ALA A 135 -11.76 -6.85 2.50
N LEU A 136 -12.78 -6.91 3.37
CA LEU A 136 -13.74 -5.82 3.56
C LEU A 136 -13.09 -4.57 4.18
N GLY A 137 -12.18 -4.76 5.15
CA GLY A 137 -11.42 -3.67 5.77
C GLY A 137 -10.53 -2.94 4.77
N LEU A 138 -9.76 -3.70 3.99
CA LEU A 138 -8.91 -3.16 2.92
C LEU A 138 -9.75 -2.45 1.86
N LEU A 139 -10.86 -3.03 1.42
CA LEU A 139 -11.74 -2.42 0.42
C LEU A 139 -12.31 -1.08 0.92
N ARG A 140 -12.82 -1.02 2.15
CA ARG A 140 -13.32 0.22 2.76
C ARG A 140 -12.23 1.29 2.82
N ALA A 141 -11.01 0.90 3.20
CA ALA A 141 -9.91 1.83 3.28
C ALA A 141 -9.48 2.36 1.90
N VAL A 142 -9.44 1.50 0.87
CA VAL A 142 -9.19 1.91 -0.53
C VAL A 142 -10.27 2.87 -1.01
N SER A 143 -11.54 2.55 -0.79
CA SER A 143 -12.68 3.38 -1.22
C SER A 143 -12.77 4.71 -0.49
N ALA A 144 -12.30 4.82 0.76
CA ALA A 144 -12.29 6.08 1.51
C ALA A 144 -11.33 7.14 0.92
N LEU A 145 -10.40 6.73 0.06
CA LEU A 145 -9.37 7.59 -0.52
C LEU A 145 -9.66 7.99 -1.97
N ASP A 146 -10.62 7.34 -2.62
CA ASP A 146 -11.12 7.79 -3.91
C ASP A 146 -12.17 8.89 -3.61
N PRO A 147 -11.88 10.18 -3.90
CA PRO A 147 -12.89 11.21 -3.71
C PRO A 147 -13.99 10.92 -4.71
N ARG A 148 -15.09 10.35 -4.23
CA ARG A 148 -16.35 10.32 -4.99
C ARG A 148 -16.61 11.76 -5.45
N PRO A 149 -16.77 12.04 -6.76
CA PRO A 149 -17.19 13.37 -7.16
C PRO A 149 -18.48 13.70 -6.40
N PRO A 150 -18.61 14.93 -5.88
CA PRO A 150 -19.81 15.30 -5.13
C PRO A 150 -21.03 14.95 -5.99
N PRO A 151 -22.11 14.39 -5.40
CA PRO A 151 -23.34 14.21 -6.13
C PRO A 151 -23.70 15.56 -6.76
N PRO A 152 -24.09 15.58 -8.06
CA PRO A 152 -24.37 16.83 -8.75
C PRO A 152 -25.38 17.64 -7.92
N GLU A 153 -25.04 18.91 -7.67
CA GLU A 153 -26.00 19.81 -7.02
C GLU A 153 -27.27 19.84 -7.88
N PRO A 154 -28.47 19.80 -7.26
CA PRO A 154 -29.72 19.72 -8.01
C PRO A 154 -29.93 21.03 -8.78
N GLY A 155 -29.56 21.04 -10.07
CA GLY A 155 -29.82 22.19 -10.94
C GLY A 155 -28.92 22.38 -12.18
N MET A 156 -27.94 21.51 -12.47
CA MET A 156 -27.23 21.61 -13.76
C MET A 156 -27.93 20.75 -14.81
N GLU A 157 -28.47 21.43 -15.83
CA GLU A 157 -29.27 20.88 -16.92
C GLU A 157 -28.44 19.92 -17.78
N GLU A 158 -29.04 18.77 -18.13
CA GLU A 158 -28.47 17.62 -18.83
C GLU A 158 -27.88 17.94 -20.23
N ASP A 159 -28.06 19.18 -20.70
CA ASP A 159 -27.70 19.62 -22.05
C ASP A 159 -26.22 20.00 -22.21
N GLU A 160 -25.54 20.46 -21.15
CA GLU A 160 -24.08 20.74 -21.22
C GLU A 160 -23.22 19.45 -21.25
N GLU A 161 -23.75 18.34 -20.71
CA GLU A 161 -23.04 17.05 -20.64
C GLU A 161 -22.96 16.37 -22.03
N LEU A 162 -24.03 16.46 -22.83
CA LEU A 162 -24.06 15.88 -24.18
C LEU A 162 -23.13 16.61 -25.15
N GLU A 163 -22.94 17.92 -24.98
CA GLU A 163 -22.08 18.71 -25.86
C GLU A 163 -20.59 18.41 -25.61
N SER A 164 -20.20 18.15 -24.36
CA SER A 164 -18.83 17.77 -24.01
C SER A 164 -18.46 16.34 -24.43
N VAL A 165 -19.43 15.41 -24.44
CA VAL A 165 -19.23 14.04 -24.99
C VAL A 165 -19.09 14.08 -26.51
N ARG A 166 -19.86 14.93 -27.20
CA ARG A 166 -19.84 15.03 -28.67
C ARG A 166 -18.53 15.57 -29.24
N VAL A 167 -17.84 16.46 -28.50
CA VAL A 167 -16.51 16.96 -28.89
C VAL A 167 -15.45 15.85 -28.79
N SER A 168 -15.55 14.96 -27.80
CA SER A 168 -14.58 13.87 -27.59
C SER A 168 -14.61 12.77 -28.66
N GLU A 169 -15.74 12.58 -29.36
CA GLU A 169 -15.84 11.61 -30.46
C GLU A 169 -15.16 12.09 -31.75
N THR A 170 -14.99 13.40 -31.93
CA THR A 170 -14.34 13.95 -33.13
C THR A 170 -12.82 13.94 -33.07
N GLU A 171 -12.23 13.87 -31.87
CA GLU A 171 -10.77 13.88 -31.67
C GLU A 171 -10.15 12.48 -31.58
N PHE A 172 -10.95 11.42 -31.41
CA PHE A 172 -10.44 10.04 -31.37
C PHE A 172 -10.72 9.29 -32.67
N ASN A 173 -9.84 9.43 -33.66
CA ASN A 173 -9.93 8.63 -34.88
C ASN A 173 -9.32 7.23 -34.66
N PHE A 174 -10.18 6.26 -34.36
CA PHE A 174 -9.79 4.87 -34.06
C PHE A 174 -8.91 4.21 -35.16
N LEU A 175 -8.99 4.71 -36.41
CA LEU A 175 -8.15 4.22 -37.52
C LEU A 175 -6.67 4.63 -37.40
N ASP A 176 -6.34 5.71 -36.70
CA ASP A 176 -4.94 6.13 -36.49
C ASP A 176 -4.23 5.26 -35.45
N PHE A 177 -4.98 4.67 -34.51
CA PHE A 177 -4.41 3.84 -33.44
C PHE A 177 -3.96 2.45 -33.91
N ILE A 178 -4.57 1.90 -34.96
CA ILE A 178 -4.26 0.54 -35.45
C ILE A 178 -3.02 0.51 -36.38
N LYS A 179 -2.60 1.66 -36.92
CA LYS A 179 -1.52 1.73 -37.92
C LYS A 179 -0.12 2.03 -37.36
N ARG A 180 0.11 1.97 -36.05
CA ARG A 180 1.42 2.24 -35.45
C ARG A 180 2.04 1.05 -34.74
#